data_AF-A0A1P8UG70-F1
#
_entry.id   AF-A0A1P8UG70-F1
#
_cell.length_a   1.000
_cell.length_b   1.000
_cell.length_c   1.000
_cell.angle_alpha   90.00
_cell.angle_beta   90.00
_cell.angle_gamma   90.00
#
_symmetry.space_group_name_H-M   'P 1'
#
loop_
_entity.id
_entity.type
_entity.pdbx_description
1 polymer ?
#
loop_
_entity_poly.entity_id
_entity_poly.type
_entity_poly.pdbx_seq_one_letter_code
_entity_poly.pdbx_strand_id
1 'polypeptide(L)'
;RLEIVKYAFATVLVSVLPTLFGETGLLYGAVALASGLWYLSLTVKLRRMPVDRKMDQYARRVFGHSITYLFVLYAALIADHLLAMSGLL
;
A
#
# COMPACT_ATOMS: atom_id res chain seq x y z
N ARG A 1 14.69 -0.88 -13.28
CA ARG A 1 13.98 -2.14 -12.83
C ARG A 1 13.99 -2.32 -11.31
N LEU A 2 15.13 -2.09 -10.63
CA LEU A 2 15.20 -2.06 -9.17
C LEU A 2 14.48 -0.84 -8.58
N GLU A 3 14.40 0.29 -9.30
CA GLU A 3 13.74 1.49 -8.78
C GLU A 3 12.26 1.27 -8.46
N ILE A 4 11.57 0.44 -9.25
CA ILE A 4 10.14 0.13 -9.03
C ILE A 4 9.95 -0.55 -7.67
N VAL A 5 10.83 -1.49 -7.32
CA VAL A 5 10.77 -2.19 -6.04
C VAL A 5 11.20 -1.26 -4.89
N LYS A 6 12.23 -0.42 -5.09
CA LYS A 6 12.64 0.57 -4.09
C LYS A 6 11.55 1.59 -3.80
N TYR A 7 10.90 2.11 -4.85
CA TYR A 7 9.79 3.03 -4.73
C TYR A 7 8.62 2.38 -4.00
N ALA A 8 8.21 1.17 -4.41
CA ALA A 8 7.14 0.45 -3.73
C ALA A 8 7.45 0.19 -2.26
N PHE A 9 8.68 -0.21 -1.93
CA PHE A 9 9.11 -0.38 -0.55
C PHE A 9 9.05 0.94 0.24
N ALA A 10 9.53 2.05 -0.33
CA ALA A 10 9.44 3.36 0.30
C ALA A 10 7.99 3.80 0.53
N THR A 11 7.09 3.56 -0.44
CA THR A 11 5.66 3.84 -0.29
C THR A 11 5.05 3.07 0.88
N VAL A 12 5.33 1.77 0.98
CA VAL A 12 4.83 0.94 2.08
C VAL A 12 5.40 1.42 3.41
N LEU A 13 6.70 1.71 3.48
CA LEU A 13 7.31 2.21 4.70
C LEU A 13 6.65 3.52 5.16
N VAL A 14 6.51 4.49 4.25
CA VAL A 14 5.89 5.79 4.54
C VAL A 14 4.43 5.64 4.97
N SER A 15 3.68 4.69 4.41
CA SER A 15 2.28 4.44 4.81
C SER A 15 2.14 3.85 6.21
N VAL A 16 3.15 3.12 6.70
CA VAL A 16 3.11 2.42 8.00
C VAL A 16 3.63 3.32 9.11
N LEU A 17 4.52 4.28 8.80
CA LEU A 17 5.09 5.22 9.77
C LEU A 17 4.06 5.90 10.68
N PRO A 18 2.91 6.44 10.19
CA PRO A 18 1.92 7.07 11.06
C PRO A 18 1.42 6.16 12.18
N THR A 19 1.29 4.86 11.91
CA THR A 19 0.90 3.87 12.93
C THR A 19 2.01 3.65 13.96
N LEU A 20 3.28 3.66 13.53
CA LEU A 20 4.42 3.48 14.42
C LEU A 20 4.64 4.69 15.34
N PHE A 21 4.30 5.89 14.87
CA PHE A 21 4.34 7.12 15.67
C PHE A 21 3.11 7.28 16.58
N GLY A 22 2.11 6.40 16.48
CA GLY A 22 0.89 6.46 17.31
C GLY A 22 -0.14 7.50 16.84
N GLU A 23 0.06 8.08 15.65
CA GLU A 23 -0.85 9.08 15.05
C GLU A 23 -2.10 8.43 14.44
N THR A 24 -2.08 7.12 14.21
CA THR A 24 -3.18 6.34 13.63
C THR A 24 -3.32 5.02 14.38
N GLY A 25 -4.56 4.51 14.46
CA GLY A 25 -4.88 3.29 15.18
C GLY A 25 -4.41 2.01 14.51
N LEU A 26 -4.47 0.91 15.28
CA LEU A 26 -4.03 -0.42 14.86
C LEU A 26 -4.78 -0.94 13.62
N LEU A 27 -6.03 -0.50 13.43
CA LEU A 27 -6.86 -0.86 12.29
C LEU A 27 -6.26 -0.32 10.99
N TYR A 28 -5.91 0.97 10.97
CA TYR A 28 -5.19 1.59 9.85
C TYR A 28 -3.86 0.87 9.59
N GLY A 29 -3.05 0.63 10.62
CA GLY A 29 -1.74 -0.01 10.46
C GLY A 29 -1.82 -1.43 9.90
N ALA A 30 -2.79 -2.23 10.34
CA ALA A 30 -3.00 -3.59 9.83
C ALA A 30 -3.38 -3.56 8.35
N VAL A 31 -4.28 -2.64 7.95
CA VAL A 31 -4.67 -2.46 6.55
C VAL A 31 -3.49 -1.96 5.71
N ALA A 32 -2.73 -0.98 6.21
CA ALA A 32 -1.55 -0.42 5.55
C ALA A 32 -0.48 -1.49 5.30
N LEU A 33 -0.19 -2.33 6.30
CA LEU A 33 0.77 -3.43 6.19
C LEU A 33 0.28 -4.51 5.22
N ALA A 34 -0.96 -4.99 5.36
CA ALA A 34 -1.48 -6.06 4.51
C ALA A 34 -1.51 -5.65 3.03
N SER A 35 -2.04 -4.47 2.75
CA SER A 35 -2.14 -3.94 1.39
C SER A 35 -0.77 -3.53 0.83
N GLY A 36 0.16 -3.09 1.69
CA GLY A 36 1.53 -2.79 1.31
C GLY A 36 2.36 -4.03 0.94
N LEU A 37 2.27 -5.10 1.74
CA LEU A 37 2.89 -6.39 1.42
C LEU A 37 2.36 -6.97 0.11
N TRP A 38 1.05 -6.85 -0.12
CA TRP A 38 0.43 -7.24 -1.39
C TRP A 38 1.03 -6.45 -2.57
N TYR A 39 1.11 -5.12 -2.46
CA TYR A 39 1.69 -4.27 -3.50
C TYR A 39 3.18 -4.57 -3.78
N LEU A 40 3.96 -4.85 -2.72
CA LEU A 40 5.37 -5.22 -2.84
C LEU A 40 5.53 -6.57 -3.57
N SER A 41 4.65 -7.55 -3.30
CA SER A 41 4.66 -8.85 -3.98
C SER A 41 4.43 -8.71 -5.50
N LEU A 42 3.51 -7.81 -5.89
CA LEU A 42 3.19 -7.52 -7.29
C LEU A 42 4.39 -6.89 -8.02
N THR A 43 5.09 -5.94 -7.38
CA THR A 43 6.26 -5.27 -7.97
C THR A 43 7.48 -6.20 -8.06
N VAL A 44 7.67 -7.10 -7.10
CA VAL A 44 8.70 -8.17 -7.21
C VAL A 44 8.39 -9.12 -8.35
N LYS A 45 7.11 -9.49 -8.55
CA LYS A 45 6.69 -10.32 -9.68
C LYS A 45 6.91 -9.61 -11.02
N LEU A 46 6.57 -8.32 -11.12
CA LEU A 46 6.84 -7.50 -12.30
C LEU A 46 8.33 -7.45 -12.64
N ARG A 47 9.21 -7.33 -11.64
CA ARG A 47 10.67 -7.31 -11.85
C ARG A 47 11.19 -8.60 -12.50
N ARG A 48 10.58 -9.75 -12.18
CA ARG A 48 10.98 -11.08 -12.69
C ARG A 48 10.39 -11.41 -14.06
N MET A 49 9.45 -10.61 -14.59
CA MET A 49 8.86 -10.86 -15.91
C MET A 49 9.85 -10.55 -17.05
N PRO A 50 9.86 -11.38 -18.12
CA PRO A 50 10.61 -11.10 -19.34
C PRO A 50 10.11 -9.82 -20.02
N VAL A 51 10.96 -9.17 -20.82
CA VAL A 51 10.61 -7.90 -21.47
C VAL A 51 9.71 -8.18 -22.67
N ASP A 52 8.39 -8.08 -22.46
CA ASP A 52 7.39 -8.29 -23.51
C ASP A 52 6.17 -7.38 -23.30
N ARG A 53 5.22 -7.43 -24.25
CA ARG A 53 3.95 -6.70 -24.13
C ARG A 53 3.13 -7.09 -22.89
N LYS A 54 3.32 -8.30 -22.35
CA LYS A 54 2.62 -8.74 -21.13
C LYS A 54 3.18 -8.05 -19.89
N MET A 55 4.49 -7.81 -19.85
CA MET A 55 5.13 -7.01 -18.81
C MET A 55 4.58 -5.58 -18.77
N ASP A 56 4.42 -4.93 -19.92
CA ASP A 56 3.86 -3.56 -19.99
C ASP A 56 2.41 -3.51 -19.51
N GLN A 57 1.59 -4.50 -19.91
CA GLN A 57 0.21 -4.61 -19.42
C GLN A 57 0.17 -4.86 -17.92
N TYR A 58 1.07 -5.69 -17.40
CA TYR A 58 1.17 -5.97 -15.98
C TYR A 58 1.62 -4.73 -15.19
N ALA A 59 2.58 -3.97 -15.69
CA ALA A 59 3.03 -2.71 -15.08
C ALA A 59 1.89 -1.69 -14.95
N ARG A 60 1.05 -1.55 -15.99
CA ARG A 60 -0.15 -0.69 -15.92
C ARG A 60 -1.15 -1.14 -14.87
N ARG A 61 -1.35 -2.45 -14.69
CA ARG A 61 -2.20 -3.00 -13.61
C ARG A 61 -1.61 -2.74 -12.23
N VAL A 62 -0.30 -2.91 -12.07
CA VAL A 62 0.40 -2.59 -10.81
C VAL A 62 0.25 -1.10 -10.46
N PHE A 63 0.34 -0.21 -11.45
CA PHE A 63 0.06 1.21 -11.26
C PHE A 63 -1.38 1.46 -10.81
N GLY A 64 -2.38 0.84 -11.46
CA GLY A 64 -3.78 0.92 -11.04
C GLY A 64 -4.00 0.45 -9.59
N HIS A 65 -3.33 -0.63 -9.18
CA HIS A 65 -3.38 -1.11 -7.80
C HIS A 65 -2.83 -0.10 -6.78
N SER A 66 -1.82 0.70 -7.12
CA SER A 66 -1.32 1.75 -6.22
C SER A 66 -2.36 2.84 -5.95
N ILE A 67 -3.23 3.14 -6.91
CA ILE A 67 -4.34 4.08 -6.73
C ILE A 67 -5.38 3.47 -5.79
N THR A 68 -5.80 2.21 -6.04
CA THR A 68 -6.72 1.50 -5.14
C THR A 68 -6.16 1.42 -3.72
N TYR A 69 -4.86 1.18 -3.58
CA TYR A 69 -4.16 1.16 -2.29
C TYR A 69 -4.29 2.49 -1.53
N LEU A 70 -4.11 3.63 -2.21
CA LEU A 70 -4.32 4.94 -1.60
C LEU A 70 -5.76 5.15 -1.14
N PHE A 71 -6.75 4.74 -1.95
CA PHE A 71 -8.16 4.79 -1.54
C PHE A 71 -8.46 3.94 -0.32
N VAL A 72 -7.90 2.72 -0.26
CA VAL A 72 -8.05 1.82 0.89
C VAL A 72 -7.42 2.42 2.15
N LEU A 73 -6.21 2.97 2.04
CA LEU A 73 -5.56 3.68 3.15
C LEU A 73 -6.39 4.87 3.64
N TYR A 74 -6.92 5.66 2.71
CA TYR A 74 -7.71 6.84 3.06
C TYR A 74 -9.04 6.45 3.71
N ALA A 75 -9.71 5.43 3.19
CA ALA A 75 -10.92 4.87 3.80
C ALA A 75 -10.66 4.28 5.18
N ALA A 76 -9.54 3.57 5.36
CA ALA A 76 -9.12 3.03 6.65
C ALA A 76 -8.82 4.16 7.65
N LEU A 77 -8.17 5.25 7.22
CA LEU A 77 -7.89 6.40 8.05
C LEU A 77 -9.17 7.13 8.50
N ILE A 78 -10.15 7.29 7.60
CA ILE A 78 -11.46 7.83 7.95
C ILE A 78 -12.17 6.91 8.96
N ALA A 79 -12.20 5.61 8.71
CA ALA A 79 -12.84 4.65 9.60
C ALA A 79 -12.20 4.64 10.99
N ASP A 80 -10.87 4.68 11.07
CA ASP A 80 -10.10 4.73 12.30
C ASP A 80 -10.42 6.01 13.09
N HIS A 81 -10.45 7.17 12.41
CA HIS A 81 -10.81 8.44 13.04
C HIS A 81 -12.28 8.50 13.50
N LEU A 82 -13.22 7.93 12.73
CA LEU A 82 -14.62 7.82 13.12
C LEU A 82 -14.80 6.93 14.34
N LEU A 83 -14.08 5.81 14.42
CA LEU A 83 -14.11 4.90 15.57
C LEU A 83 -13.55 5.57 16.82
N ALA A 84 -12.41 6.25 16.71
CA ALA A 84 -11.83 7.04 17.80
C ALA A 84 -12.79 8.16 18.27
N MET A 85 -13.43 8.88 17.34
CA MET A 85 -14.38 9.94 17.69
C MET A 85 -15.67 9.41 18.33
N SER A 86 -16.08 8.19 17.98
CA SER A 86 -17.26 7.54 18.56
C SER A 86 -17.05 7.01 19.99
N GLY A 87 -15.81 7.08 20.52
CA GLY A 87 -15.46 6.60 21.87
C GLY A 87 -15.49 5.07 22.02
N LEU A 88 -15.51 4.34 20.90
CA LEU A 88 -15.40 2.87 20.86
C LEU A 88 -13.94 2.39 20.97
N LEU A 89 -12.98 3.30 20.83
CA LEU A 89 -11.54 3.14 21.03
C LEU A 89 -11.06 4.31 21.92
#